data_AF-A0A960WRE0-F1
#
_entry.id   AF-A0A960WRE0-F1
#
_cell.length_a   1.000
_cell.length_b   1.000
_cell.length_c   1.000
_cell.angle_alpha   90.00
_cell.angle_beta   90.00
_cell.angle_gamma   90.00
#
_symmetry.space_group_name_H-M   'P 1'
#
loop_
_entity.id
_entity.type
_entity.pdbx_description
1 polymer ?
#
loop_
_entity_poly.entity_id
_entity_poly.type
_entity_poly.pdbx_seq_one_letter_code
_entity_poly.pdbx_strand_id
1 'polypeptide(L)'
;MKQILPLLLLLLLPAHSQARLGDDIDTCAQRYGTPVTTGEPSAPVVFRKDGLKVVAFFNVNGVVDAIIYSKLDPDAALNGTDAEFLVSLNLGTPIRRVETIEGPRWHTVGQTSIATYDSATGLLQIYTAAGLERLEEFARGNQRGDAS
;
A
#
# COMPACT_ATOMS: atom_id res chain seq x y z
N MET A 1 14.24 35.83 -25.81
CA MET A 1 14.44 34.51 -25.16
C MET A 1 13.92 34.59 -23.72
N LYS A 2 12.63 34.37 -23.49
CA LYS A 2 12.04 34.45 -22.14
C LYS A 2 10.98 33.35 -22.00
N GLN A 3 11.09 32.62 -20.89
CA GLN A 3 10.05 31.79 -20.26
C GLN A 3 9.66 30.47 -20.97
N ILE A 4 10.56 29.48 -20.94
CA ILE A 4 10.19 28.04 -21.06
C ILE A 4 10.43 27.30 -19.72
N LEU A 5 10.83 28.02 -18.65
CA LEU A 5 11.29 27.40 -17.40
C LEU A 5 10.20 26.88 -16.42
N PRO A 6 8.92 27.33 -16.40
CA PRO A 6 8.00 26.84 -15.36
C PRO A 6 7.37 25.48 -15.69
N LEU A 7 7.41 25.03 -16.96
CA LEU A 7 6.78 23.78 -17.37
C LEU A 7 7.64 22.53 -17.08
N LEU A 8 8.97 22.70 -17.00
CA LEU A 8 9.89 21.59 -16.74
C LEU A 8 9.92 21.19 -15.25
N LEU A 9 9.54 22.09 -14.33
CA LEU A 9 9.50 21.80 -12.90
C LEU A 9 8.27 20.96 -12.48
N LEU A 10 7.19 20.98 -13.27
CA LEU A 10 5.98 20.18 -13.03
C LEU A 10 6.10 18.72 -13.49
N LEU A 11 7.13 18.40 -14.28
CA LEU A 11 7.45 17.02 -14.71
C LEU A 11 8.40 16.30 -13.74
N LEU A 12 8.84 16.98 -12.67
CA LEU A 12 9.68 16.44 -11.60
C LEU A 12 8.86 16.10 -10.34
N LEU A 13 7.53 16.02 -10.45
CA LEU A 13 6.74 15.40 -9.39
C LEU A 13 7.28 13.97 -9.25
N PRO A 14 7.85 13.60 -8.08
CA PRO A 14 8.37 12.28 -7.89
C PRO A 14 7.26 11.32 -8.26
N ALA A 15 7.54 10.36 -9.14
CA ALA A 15 6.67 9.24 -9.41
C ALA A 15 6.41 8.58 -8.05
N HIS A 16 5.32 9.01 -7.41
CA HIS A 16 5.09 8.69 -6.03
C HIS A 16 4.99 7.17 -5.94
N SER A 17 5.63 6.62 -4.92
CA SER A 17 5.39 5.30 -4.32
C SER A 17 3.94 4.80 -4.54
N GLN A 18 3.69 4.00 -5.58
CA GLN A 18 2.33 3.63 -6.02
C GLN A 18 2.17 2.15 -6.40
N ALA A 19 2.39 1.24 -5.46
CA ALA A 19 2.04 -0.17 -5.54
C ALA A 19 0.54 -0.11 -5.68
N ARG A 20 0.07 -0.78 -6.70
CA ARG A 20 -1.35 -0.92 -6.96
C ARG A 20 -1.66 -2.39 -6.89
N LEU A 21 -2.89 -2.66 -6.48
CA LEU A 21 -3.46 -3.98 -6.70
C LEU A 21 -3.36 -4.30 -8.21
N GLY A 22 -2.81 -5.47 -8.54
CA GLY A 22 -2.58 -5.95 -9.89
C GLY A 22 -1.16 -5.70 -10.45
N ASP A 23 -0.32 -4.90 -9.78
CA ASP A 23 1.07 -4.72 -10.22
C ASP A 23 1.88 -6.02 -10.00
N ASP A 24 2.81 -6.33 -10.91
CA ASP A 24 3.80 -7.39 -10.71
C ASP A 24 5.03 -6.88 -9.95
N ILE A 25 5.97 -7.79 -9.65
CA ILE A 25 7.17 -7.47 -8.86
C ILE A 25 8.07 -6.44 -9.54
N ASP A 26 8.19 -6.50 -10.87
CA ASP A 26 9.04 -5.60 -11.65
C ASP A 26 8.44 -4.20 -11.68
N THR A 27 7.12 -4.10 -11.85
CA THR A 27 6.37 -2.85 -11.78
C THR A 27 6.50 -2.23 -10.38
N CYS A 28 6.37 -3.05 -9.33
CA CYS A 28 6.61 -2.59 -7.96
C CYS A 28 8.06 -2.08 -7.80
N ALA A 29 9.06 -2.82 -8.29
CA ALA A 29 10.46 -2.43 -8.19
C ALA A 29 10.77 -1.13 -8.95
N GLN A 30 10.14 -0.89 -10.09
CA GLN A 30 10.26 0.38 -10.82
C GLN A 30 9.71 1.57 -10.04
N ARG A 31 8.64 1.36 -9.26
CA ARG A 31 7.99 2.42 -8.47
C ARG A 31 8.69 2.68 -7.14
N TYR A 32 9.14 1.64 -6.47
CA TYR A 32 9.64 1.71 -5.09
C TYR A 32 11.15 1.55 -4.95
N GLY A 33 11.81 1.10 -6.01
CA GLY A 33 13.18 0.64 -5.96
C GLY A 33 13.28 -0.82 -5.54
N THR A 34 14.51 -1.25 -5.25
CA THR A 34 14.82 -2.64 -4.93
C THR A 34 14.12 -3.07 -3.63
N PRO A 35 13.44 -4.23 -3.62
CA PRO A 35 12.85 -4.77 -2.40
C PRO A 35 13.91 -5.08 -1.34
N VAL A 36 13.55 -4.85 -0.08
CA VAL A 36 14.37 -5.12 1.11
C VAL A 36 14.32 -6.58 1.52
N THR A 37 13.20 -7.26 1.23
CA THR A 37 13.09 -8.71 1.38
C THR A 37 12.85 -9.32 0.00
N THR A 38 13.73 -10.23 -0.40
CA THR A 38 13.53 -11.08 -1.57
C THR A 38 13.69 -12.53 -1.13
N GLY A 39 12.65 -13.33 -1.27
CA GLY A 39 12.72 -14.76 -1.00
C GLY A 39 11.94 -15.15 0.23
N GLU A 40 10.68 -15.50 0.02
CA GLU A 40 10.24 -16.89 -0.10
C GLU A 40 8.97 -16.92 -0.98
N PRO A 41 8.59 -18.04 -1.61
CA PRO A 41 7.43 -18.16 -2.51
C PRO A 41 6.04 -17.85 -1.91
N SER A 42 5.98 -17.33 -0.68
CA SER A 42 4.76 -17.07 0.09
C SER A 42 4.94 -15.95 1.12
N ALA A 43 6.13 -15.32 1.17
CA ALA A 43 6.38 -14.19 2.04
C ALA A 43 6.03 -12.88 1.33
N PRO A 44 5.46 -11.88 2.02
CA PRO A 44 5.27 -10.58 1.43
C PRO A 44 6.61 -9.93 1.09
N VAL A 45 6.62 -9.15 0.01
CA VAL A 45 7.77 -8.36 -0.39
C VAL A 45 7.70 -7.01 0.28
N VAL A 46 8.80 -6.61 0.91
CA VAL A 46 8.89 -5.33 1.60
C VAL A 46 9.71 -4.35 0.78
N PHE A 47 9.14 -3.18 0.52
CA PHE A 47 9.82 -2.04 -0.06
C PHE A 47 9.95 -0.90 0.95
N ARG A 48 10.95 -0.04 0.74
CA ARG A 48 11.16 1.17 1.54
C ARG A 48 11.34 2.36 0.62
N LYS A 49 10.48 3.36 0.73
CA LYS A 49 10.52 4.53 -0.16
C LYS A 49 9.87 5.73 0.51
N ASP A 50 10.51 6.89 0.43
CA ASP A 50 9.99 8.18 0.88
C ASP A 50 9.44 8.17 2.33
N GLY A 51 10.13 7.46 3.24
CA GLY A 51 9.72 7.35 4.65
C GLY A 51 8.62 6.31 4.91
N LEU A 52 8.18 5.57 3.89
CA LEU A 52 7.18 4.52 3.99
C LEU A 52 7.79 3.12 3.91
N LYS A 53 7.24 2.22 4.73
CA LYS A 53 7.34 0.78 4.54
C LYS A 53 6.12 0.36 3.73
N VAL A 54 6.35 -0.37 2.64
CA VAL A 54 5.30 -0.93 1.80
C VAL A 54 5.47 -2.43 1.78
N VAL A 55 4.46 -3.15 2.25
CA VAL A 55 4.43 -4.61 2.31
C VAL A 55 3.44 -5.08 1.27
N ALA A 56 3.93 -5.68 0.19
CA ALA A 56 3.13 -6.14 -0.93
C ALA A 56 2.99 -7.67 -0.90
N PHE A 57 1.75 -8.15 -1.00
CA PHE A 57 1.42 -9.57 -1.07
C PHE A 57 1.08 -9.92 -2.51
N PHE A 58 1.72 -10.95 -3.04
CA PHE A 58 1.53 -11.42 -4.40
C PHE A 58 0.71 -12.70 -4.39
N ASN A 59 -0.25 -12.81 -5.31
CA ASN A 59 -1.01 -14.04 -5.50
C ASN A 59 -0.26 -15.06 -6.36
N VAL A 60 -0.89 -16.21 -6.59
CA VAL A 60 -0.33 -17.30 -7.41
C VAL A 60 -0.04 -16.91 -8.87
N ASN A 61 -0.64 -15.82 -9.36
CA ASN A 61 -0.39 -15.29 -10.69
C ASN A 61 0.75 -14.25 -10.71
N GLY A 62 1.41 -14.02 -9.56
CA GLY A 62 2.54 -13.10 -9.45
C GLY A 62 2.16 -11.62 -9.43
N VAL A 63 0.90 -11.29 -9.13
CA VAL A 63 0.44 -9.89 -9.03
C VAL A 63 -0.02 -9.54 -7.63
N VAL A 64 0.12 -8.27 -7.26
CA VAL A 64 -0.25 -7.77 -5.94
C VAL A 64 -1.76 -7.85 -5.72
N ASP A 65 -2.20 -8.44 -4.63
CA ASP A 65 -3.62 -8.48 -4.25
C ASP A 65 -3.92 -7.98 -2.83
N ALA A 66 -2.87 -7.68 -2.06
CA ALA A 66 -2.94 -6.90 -0.83
C ALA A 66 -1.66 -6.08 -0.61
N ILE A 67 -1.81 -4.91 0.01
CA ILE A 67 -0.73 -3.98 0.34
C ILE A 67 -0.95 -3.43 1.76
N ILE A 68 0.12 -3.35 2.55
CA ILE A 68 0.13 -2.64 3.83
C ILE A 68 1.12 -1.48 3.75
N TYR A 69 0.69 -0.31 4.21
CA TYR A 69 1.53 0.88 4.38
C TYR A 69 1.70 1.22 5.85
N SER A 70 2.93 1.60 6.22
CA SER A 70 3.25 2.21 7.50
C SER A 70 4.40 3.22 7.33
N LYS A 71 4.66 4.07 8.32
CA LYS A 71 5.92 4.82 8.36
C LYS A 71 7.08 3.87 8.66
N LEU A 72 8.28 4.27 8.25
CA LEU A 72 9.53 3.59 8.60
C LEU A 72 10.02 3.97 9.99
N ASP A 73 9.76 5.20 10.39
CA ASP A 73 10.00 5.69 11.74
C ASP A 73 8.96 5.04 12.68
N PRO A 74 9.39 4.24 13.67
CA PRO A 74 8.48 3.56 14.58
C PRO A 74 7.72 4.52 15.50
N ASP A 75 8.22 5.75 15.67
CA ASP A 75 7.56 6.79 16.47
C ASP A 75 6.60 7.66 15.65
N ALA A 76 6.51 7.40 14.33
CA ALA A 76 5.62 8.09 13.41
C ALA A 76 4.48 7.18 12.95
N ALA A 77 3.29 7.77 12.83
CA ALA A 77 2.11 7.12 12.26
C ALA A 77 1.73 7.77 10.93
N LEU A 78 1.13 6.98 10.02
CA LEU A 78 0.34 7.60 8.95
C LEU A 78 -0.82 8.34 9.60
N ASN A 79 -1.10 9.55 9.15
CA ASN A 79 -2.32 10.26 9.49
C ASN A 79 -3.43 9.97 8.45
N GLY A 80 -4.66 10.41 8.72
CA GLY A 80 -5.79 10.18 7.81
C GLY A 80 -5.61 10.80 6.42
N THR A 81 -4.93 11.95 6.31
CA THR A 81 -4.64 12.60 5.02
C THR A 81 -3.64 11.79 4.19
N ASP A 82 -2.57 11.29 4.82
CA ASP A 82 -1.61 10.39 4.16
C ASP A 82 -2.34 9.13 3.67
N ALA A 83 -3.22 8.57 4.52
CA ALA A 83 -3.99 7.37 4.18
C ALA A 83 -4.92 7.62 2.98
N GLU A 84 -5.71 8.69 2.99
CA GLU A 84 -6.60 9.05 1.88
C GLU A 84 -5.85 9.28 0.57
N PHE A 85 -4.69 9.93 0.64
CA PHE A 85 -3.83 10.11 -0.52
C PHE A 85 -3.37 8.77 -1.08
N LEU A 86 -2.83 7.87 -0.25
CA LEU A 86 -2.37 6.55 -0.68
C LEU A 86 -3.51 5.69 -1.26
N VAL A 87 -4.71 5.76 -0.66
CA VAL A 87 -5.91 5.08 -1.18
C VAL A 87 -6.29 5.62 -2.56
N SER A 88 -6.29 6.94 -2.75
CA SER A 88 -6.62 7.56 -4.05
C SER A 88 -5.67 7.12 -5.17
N LEU A 89 -4.40 6.90 -4.83
CA LEU A 89 -3.39 6.44 -5.77
C LEU A 89 -3.52 4.95 -6.12
N ASN A 90 -4.11 4.16 -5.22
CA ASN A 90 -4.25 2.71 -5.34
C ASN A 90 -5.53 2.32 -6.06
N LEU A 91 -6.66 2.83 -5.57
CA LEU A 91 -7.99 2.41 -6.00
C LEU A 91 -8.52 3.27 -7.16
N GLY A 92 -7.86 4.38 -7.50
CA GLY A 92 -8.36 5.33 -8.49
C GLY A 92 -9.63 6.03 -8.02
N THR A 93 -10.41 6.61 -8.92
CA THR A 93 -11.69 7.28 -8.62
C THR A 93 -12.80 6.72 -9.50
N PRO A 94 -14.04 6.52 -8.99
CA PRO A 94 -14.56 7.03 -7.72
C PRO A 94 -14.45 6.06 -6.52
N ILE A 95 -14.15 6.62 -5.35
CA ILE A 95 -14.04 5.91 -4.07
C ILE A 95 -15.15 6.41 -3.13
N ARG A 96 -15.84 5.49 -2.46
CA ARG A 96 -16.77 5.80 -1.37
C ARG A 96 -16.07 5.57 -0.04
N ARG A 97 -15.97 6.63 0.76
CA ARG A 97 -15.52 6.58 2.17
C ARG A 97 -16.71 6.30 3.08
N VAL A 98 -16.55 5.38 4.03
CA VAL A 98 -17.54 5.00 5.03
C VAL A 98 -16.84 5.01 6.38
N GLU A 99 -17.40 5.74 7.34
CA GLU A 99 -16.94 5.70 8.73
C GLU A 99 -17.48 4.44 9.41
N THR A 100 -16.61 3.68 10.08
CA THR A 100 -16.99 2.51 10.85
C THR A 100 -16.43 2.60 12.27
N ILE A 101 -16.91 1.75 13.17
CA ILE A 101 -16.41 1.68 14.56
C ILE A 101 -14.91 1.35 14.60
N GLU A 102 -14.42 0.61 13.60
CA GLU A 102 -13.02 0.18 13.48
C GLU A 102 -12.14 1.21 12.74
N GLY A 103 -12.71 2.35 12.34
CA GLY A 103 -12.04 3.38 11.56
C GLY A 103 -12.62 3.56 10.15
N PRO A 104 -12.05 4.48 9.36
CA PRO A 104 -12.52 4.74 8.02
C PRO A 104 -12.22 3.57 7.07
N ARG A 105 -13.20 3.28 6.21
CA ARG A 105 -13.10 2.30 5.13
C ARG A 105 -13.38 2.96 3.79
N TRP A 106 -12.66 2.52 2.76
CA TRP A 106 -12.83 3.00 1.40
C TRP A 106 -13.15 1.84 0.45
N HIS A 107 -14.07 2.10 -0.47
CA HIS A 107 -14.51 1.14 -1.48
C HIS A 107 -14.54 1.80 -2.85
N THR A 108 -14.00 1.11 -3.85
CA THR A 108 -14.19 1.49 -5.26
C THR A 108 -15.61 1.16 -5.73
N VAL A 109 -16.26 2.09 -6.42
CA VAL A 109 -17.59 1.83 -6.99
C VAL A 109 -17.44 0.86 -8.17
N GLY A 110 -17.99 -0.35 -8.03
CA GLY A 110 -17.95 -1.38 -9.08
C GLY A 110 -16.74 -2.32 -9.04
N GLN A 111 -15.81 -2.18 -8.08
CA GLN A 111 -14.73 -3.15 -7.84
C GLN A 111 -14.82 -3.75 -6.43
N THR A 112 -14.20 -4.92 -6.27
CA THR A 112 -14.14 -5.73 -5.05
C THR A 112 -12.97 -5.39 -4.12
N SER A 113 -12.33 -4.25 -4.32
CA SER A 113 -11.19 -3.79 -3.51
C SER A 113 -11.65 -2.91 -2.35
N ILE A 114 -11.01 -3.09 -1.20
CA ILE A 114 -11.31 -2.42 0.07
C ILE A 114 -10.00 -1.81 0.60
N ALA A 115 -10.09 -0.65 1.22
CA ALA A 115 -9.02 -0.14 2.08
C ALA A 115 -9.54 0.15 3.49
N THR A 116 -8.70 -0.11 4.48
CA THR A 116 -8.96 0.13 5.90
C THR A 116 -7.78 0.86 6.52
N TYR A 117 -8.05 1.84 7.37
CA TYR A 117 -7.02 2.59 8.08
C TYR A 117 -7.30 2.57 9.58
N ASP A 118 -6.30 2.15 10.34
CA ASP A 118 -6.31 2.19 11.80
C ASP A 118 -5.50 3.39 12.28
N SER A 119 -6.19 4.38 12.85
CA SER A 119 -5.57 5.59 13.37
C SER A 119 -4.74 5.37 14.64
N ALA A 120 -4.98 4.29 15.39
CA ALA A 120 -4.23 3.98 16.61
C ALA A 120 -2.83 3.44 16.28
N THR A 121 -2.73 2.63 15.21
CA THR A 121 -1.46 2.03 14.77
C THR A 121 -0.82 2.76 13.59
N GLY A 122 -1.56 3.64 12.91
CA GLY A 122 -1.10 4.30 11.70
C GLY A 122 -0.93 3.34 10.52
N LEU A 123 -1.63 2.20 10.53
CA LEU A 123 -1.57 1.19 9.48
C LEU A 123 -2.69 1.40 8.47
N LEU A 124 -2.31 1.44 7.20
CA LEU A 124 -3.25 1.40 6.08
C LEU A 124 -3.12 0.07 5.36
N GLN A 125 -4.24 -0.60 5.12
CA GLN A 125 -4.31 -1.84 4.37
C GLN A 125 -5.20 -1.64 3.15
N ILE A 126 -4.79 -2.15 2.00
CA ILE A 126 -5.52 -2.09 0.74
C ILE A 126 -5.50 -3.48 0.13
N TYR A 127 -6.65 -4.06 -0.16
CA TYR A 127 -6.72 -5.46 -0.59
C TYR A 127 -7.96 -5.76 -1.44
N THR A 128 -7.85 -6.80 -2.26
CA THR A 128 -9.00 -7.48 -2.87
C THR A 128 -9.62 -8.47 -1.88
N ALA A 129 -10.80 -9.00 -2.19
CA ALA A 129 -11.40 -10.07 -1.38
C ALA A 129 -10.46 -11.27 -1.17
N ALA A 130 -9.75 -11.71 -2.23
CA ALA A 130 -8.76 -12.80 -2.11
C ALA A 130 -7.52 -12.38 -1.32
N GLY A 131 -7.12 -11.11 -1.41
CA GLY A 131 -6.00 -10.57 -0.63
C GLY A 131 -6.29 -10.51 0.87
N LEU A 132 -7.56 -10.32 1.28
CA LEU A 132 -7.95 -10.31 2.69
C LEU A 132 -7.62 -11.65 3.38
N GLU A 133 -7.95 -12.77 2.74
CA GLU A 133 -7.66 -14.11 3.29
C GLU A 133 -6.15 -14.27 3.55
N ARG A 134 -5.30 -13.74 2.65
CA ARG A 134 -3.85 -13.78 2.81
C ARG A 134 -3.34 -12.86 3.93
N LEU A 135 -3.94 -11.68 4.11
CA LEU A 135 -3.63 -10.82 5.25
C LEU A 135 -3.98 -11.49 6.58
N GLU A 136 -5.13 -12.16 6.65
CA GLU A 136 -5.57 -12.90 7.84
C GLU A 136 -4.70 -14.13 8.11
N GLU A 137 -4.26 -14.84 7.09
CA GLU A 137 -3.27 -15.93 7.23
C GLU A 137 -1.93 -15.42 7.75
N PHE A 138 -1.42 -14.32 7.19
CA PHE A 138 -0.18 -13.70 7.63
C PHE A 138 -0.26 -13.24 9.10
N ALA A 139 -1.37 -12.59 9.48
CA ALA A 139 -1.59 -12.16 10.86
C ALA A 139 -1.62 -13.34 11.85
N ARG A 140 -2.30 -14.45 11.48
CA ARG A 140 -2.33 -15.68 12.29
C ARG A 140 -0.96 -16.36 12.40
N GLY A 141 -0.17 -16.34 11.32
CA GLY A 141 1.18 -16.88 11.30
C GLY A 141 2.12 -16.15 12.26
N ASN A 142 2.08 -14.82 12.27
CA ASN A 142 2.91 -14.01 13.17
C ASN A 142 2.53 -14.20 14.65
N GLN A 143 1.25 -14.33 14.99
CA GLN A 143 0.82 -14.55 16.39
C GLN A 143 1.31 -15.89 16.99
N ARG A 144 1.64 -16.89 16.15
CA ARG A 144 2.19 -18.17 16.62
C ARG A 144 3.70 -18.12 16.85
N GLY A 145 4.42 -17.18 16.23
CA GLY A 145 5.87 -17.02 16.38
C GLY A 145 6.29 -16.39 17.71
N ASP A 146 5.44 -15.57 18.31
CA ASP A 146 5.73 -14.87 19.58
C ASP A 146 5.46 -15.73 20.83
N ALA A 147 5.04 -16.99 20.66
CA ALA A 147 4.74 -17.93 21.75
C ALA A 147 5.81 -19.02 21.95
N SER A 148 7.01 -18.87 21.36
CA SER A 148 8.11 -19.84 21.44
C SER A 148 9.33 -19.32 22.20
#